data_AF-A0A9E5N3T6-F1
#
_entry.id   AF-A0A9E5N3T6-F1
#
_cell.length_a   1.000
_cell.length_b   1.000
_cell.length_c   1.000
_cell.angle_alpha   90.00
_cell.angle_beta   90.00
_cell.angle_gamma   90.00
#
_symmetry.space_group_name_H-M   'P 1'
#
loop_
_entity.id
_entity.type
_entity.pdbx_description
1 polymer ?
#
loop_
_entity_poly.entity_id
_entity_poly.type
_entity_poly.pdbx_seq_one_letter_code
_entity_poly.pdbx_strand_id
1 'polypeptide(L)' 'MRIPKIEKVIVNFAVGQSGVPLEKAKKVCEQLTAQKPVESKAKQTIREFGIRKGEPIACKTTLRGHQAEVFLEKALR' A
#
# COMPACT_ATOMS: atom_id res chain seq x y z
N MET A 1 31.16 3.66 4.07
CA MET A 1 29.76 3.67 3.59
C MET A 1 29.30 2.32 3.02
N ARG A 2 29.76 1.17 3.56
CA ARG A 2 29.43 -0.17 3.01
C ARG A 2 28.34 -0.93 3.78
N ILE A 3 27.73 -0.29 4.77
CA ILE A 3 26.72 -0.93 5.62
C ILE A 3 25.35 -0.68 4.98
N PRO A 4 24.59 -1.74 4.64
CA PRO A 4 23.25 -1.60 4.08
C PRO A 4 22.31 -0.96 5.11
N LYS A 5 21.41 -0.11 4.61
CA LYS A 5 20.39 0.56 5.41
C LYS A 5 19.04 0.41 4.74
N ILE A 6 17.98 0.43 5.54
CA ILE A 6 16.62 0.45 5.03
C ILE A 6 16.30 1.88 4.56
N GLU A 7 16.21 2.08 3.25
CA GLU A 7 15.85 3.39 2.69
C GLU A 7 14.36 3.68 2.88
N LYS A 8 13.51 2.67 2.61
CA LYS A 8 12.05 2.78 2.71
C LYS A 8 11.41 1.41 2.80
N VAL A 9 10.21 1.39 3.37
CA VAL A 9 9.30 0.25 3.37
C VAL A 9 8.02 0.69 2.70
N ILE A 10 7.54 -0.10 1.74
CA ILE A 10 6.27 0.17 1.06
C ILE A 10 5.27 -0.86 1.53
N VAL A 11 4.21 -0.40 2.18
CA VAL A 11 3.07 -1.24 2.54
C VAL A 11 2.05 -1.10 1.42
N ASN A 12 1.79 -2.19 0.70
CA ASN A 12 0.95 -2.20 -0.48
C ASN A 12 -0.26 -3.12 -0.29
N PHE A 13 -1.45 -2.56 -0.46
CA PHE A 13 -2.71 -3.29 -0.43
C PHE A 13 -3.29 -3.38 -1.84
N ALA A 14 -3.07 -4.52 -2.50
CA ALA A 14 -3.57 -4.80 -3.83
C ALA A 14 -4.94 -5.51 -3.75
N VAL A 15 -6.00 -4.72 -3.58
CA VAL A 15 -7.37 -5.24 -3.41
C VAL A 15 -7.95 -5.78 -4.72
N GLY A 16 -7.56 -5.19 -5.86
CA GLY A 16 -7.99 -5.65 -7.19
C GLY A 16 -9.43 -5.27 -7.53
N GLN A 17 -10.13 -4.56 -6.65
CA GLN A 17 -11.49 -4.07 -6.84
C GLN A 17 -11.62 -2.65 -6.32
N SER A 18 -12.46 -1.85 -6.96
CA SER A 18 -12.77 -0.49 -6.53
C SER A 18 -13.95 -0.45 -5.55
N GLY A 19 -14.24 0.75 -5.03
CA GLY A 19 -15.39 0.99 -4.16
C GLY A 19 -15.14 0.60 -2.70
N VAL A 20 -16.14 -0.04 -2.08
CA VAL A 20 -16.16 -0.33 -0.63
C VAL A 20 -14.96 -1.17 -0.15
N PRO A 21 -14.49 -2.21 -0.89
CA PRO A 21 -13.30 -2.97 -0.49
C PRO A 21 -12.05 -2.09 -0.40
N LEU A 22 -11.86 -1.17 -1.36
CA LEU A 22 -10.71 -0.27 -1.39
C LEU A 22 -10.78 0.74 -0.23
N GLU A 23 -11.95 1.30 0.06
CA GLU A 23 -12.13 2.23 1.19
C GLU A 23 -11.83 1.55 2.54
N LYS A 24 -12.25 0.30 2.72
CA LYS A 24 -11.89 -0.49 3.91
C LYS A 24 -10.38 -0.70 4.00
N ALA A 25 -9.73 -1.07 2.89
CA ALA A 25 -8.28 -1.25 2.84
C ALA A 25 -7.53 0.05 3.16
N LYS A 26 -8.00 1.20 2.68
CA LYS A 26 -7.43 2.52 3.02
C LYS A 26 -7.51 2.78 4.52
N LYS A 27 -8.67 2.56 5.15
CA LYS A 27 -8.84 2.77 6.60
C LYS A 27 -7.91 1.87 7.42
N VAL A 28 -7.79 0.60 7.04
CA VAL A 28 -6.85 -0.34 7.69
C VAL A 28 -5.41 0.12 7.51
N CYS A 29 -5.05 0.57 6.30
CA CYS A 29 -3.72 1.09 6.03
C CYS A 29 -3.42 2.35 6.85
N GLU A 30 -4.36 3.29 6.96
CA GLU A 30 -4.24 4.48 7.81
C GLU A 30 -4.07 4.12 9.28
N GLN A 31 -4.86 3.16 9.79
CA GLN A 31 -4.75 2.70 11.18
C GLN A 31 -3.41 2.03 11.49
N LEU A 32 -2.89 1.22 10.55
CA LEU A 32 -1.62 0.51 10.72
C LEU A 32 -0.40 1.45 10.60
N THR A 33 -0.45 2.39 9.67
CA THR A 33 0.72 3.20 9.29
C THR A 33 0.70 4.62 9.84
N ALA A 34 -0.44 5.07 10.40
CA ALA A 34 -0.70 6.45 10.82
C ALA A 34 -0.42 7.50 9.72
N GLN A 35 -0.46 7.08 8.45
CA GLN A 35 -0.23 7.92 7.29
C GLN A 35 -1.35 7.72 6.27
N LYS A 36 -1.65 8.78 5.51
CA LYS A 36 -2.64 8.74 4.44
C LYS A 36 -2.10 7.93 3.23
N PRO A 37 -2.75 6.83 2.84
CA PRO A 37 -2.32 6.02 1.71
C PRO A 37 -2.64 6.70 0.38
N VAL A 38 -1.81 6.41 -0.62
CA VAL A 38 -1.98 6.88 -1.99
C VAL A 38 -2.62 5.77 -2.83
N GLU A 39 -3.65 6.12 -3.59
CA GLU A 39 -4.32 5.21 -4.52
C GLU A 39 -3.47 4.91 -5.76
N SER A 40 -3.52 3.66 -6.21
CA SER A 40 -2.92 3.21 -7.46
C SER A 40 -4.01 2.82 -8.45
N LYS A 41 -3.93 3.40 -9.64
CA LYS A 41 -4.90 3.19 -10.72
C LYS A 41 -4.46 2.06 -11.64
N ALA A 42 -5.42 1.32 -12.17
CA ALA A 42 -5.18 0.27 -13.15
C ALA A 42 -4.62 0.84 -14.46
N LYS A 43 -3.54 0.24 -14.98
CA LYS A 43 -2.90 0.66 -16.25
C LYS A 43 -3.64 0.14 -17.48
N GLN A 44 -4.29 -1.01 -17.36
CA GLN A 44 -4.98 -1.72 -18.45
C GLN A 44 -6.34 -2.22 -17.96
N THR A 45 -7.24 -2.47 -18.89
CA THR A 45 -8.52 -3.13 -18.62
C THR A 45 -8.31 -4.63 -18.76
N ILE A 46 -8.63 -5.41 -17.72
CA ILE A 46 -8.54 -6.87 -17.73
C ILE A 46 -9.91 -7.42 -17.35
N ARG A 47 -10.58 -8.08 -18.30
CA ARG A 47 -11.99 -8.49 -18.16
C ARG A 47 -12.15 -9.61 -17.14
N GLU A 48 -11.21 -10.55 -17.07
CA GLU A 48 -11.20 -11.65 -16.12
C GLU A 48 -11.22 -11.17 -14.66
N PHE A 49 -10.56 -10.04 -14.39
CA PHE A 49 -10.53 -9.42 -13.06
C PHE A 49 -11.63 -8.38 -12.85
N GLY A 50 -12.43 -8.07 -13.88
CA GLY A 50 -13.44 -7.01 -13.80
C GLY A 50 -12.87 -5.60 -13.66
N ILE A 51 -11.58 -5.39 -13.97
CA ILE A 51 -10.88 -4.11 -13.76
C ILE A 51 -10.89 -3.28 -15.05
N ARG A 52 -11.19 -1.98 -14.93
CA ARG A 52 -11.12 -1.01 -16.02
C ARG A 52 -9.89 -0.11 -15.90
N LYS A 53 -9.31 0.28 -17.04
CA LYS A 53 -8.20 1.24 -17.08
C LYS A 53 -8.58 2.54 -16.36
N GLY A 54 -7.69 3.02 -15.48
CA GLY A 54 -7.88 4.24 -14.70
C GLY A 54 -8.65 4.04 -13.39
N GLU A 55 -9.22 2.86 -13.16
CA GLU A 55 -9.93 2.52 -11.94
C GLU A 55 -8.97 2.39 -10.75
N PRO A 56 -9.28 2.95 -9.57
CA PRO A 56 -8.48 2.77 -8.38
C PRO A 56 -8.66 1.35 -7.84
N ILE A 57 -7.58 0.57 -7.78
CA ILE A 57 -7.63 -0.86 -7.44
C ILE A 57 -6.76 -1.24 -6.23
N ALA A 58 -5.88 -0.34 -5.82
CA ALA A 58 -4.91 -0.58 -4.76
C ALA A 58 -4.60 0.71 -4.02
N CYS A 59 -4.12 0.59 -2.79
CA CYS A 59 -3.61 1.70 -2.00
C CYS A 59 -2.25 1.33 -1.40
N LYS A 60 -1.36 2.30 -1.27
CA LYS A 60 -0.02 2.08 -0.72
C LYS A 60 0.44 3.25 0.15
N THR A 61 1.26 2.93 1.13
CA THR A 61 1.93 3.91 1.99
C THR A 61 3.43 3.65 1.95
N THR A 62 4.22 4.73 1.92
CA THR A 62 5.69 4.63 1.94
C THR A 62 6.22 5.14 3.28
N LEU A 63 6.74 4.22 4.08
CA LEU A 63 7.38 4.51 5.35
C LEU A 63 8.88 4.70 5.14
N ARG A 64 9.47 5.65 5.86
CA ARG A 64 10.91 5.96 5.82
C ARG A 64 11.44 6.24 7.23
N GLY A 65 12.74 6.08 7.42
CA GLY A 65 13.40 6.34 8.70
C GLY A 65 12.83 5.50 9.82
N HIS A 66 12.63 6.12 11.00
CA HIS A 66 12.20 5.42 12.21
C HIS A 66 10.87 4.68 12.07
N GLN A 67 9.90 5.21 11.32
CA GLN A 67 8.62 4.55 11.12
C GLN A 67 8.74 3.24 10.33
N ALA A 68 9.70 3.16 9.40
CA ALA A 68 9.95 1.94 8.65
C ALA A 68 10.57 0.85 9.54
N GLU A 69 11.49 1.23 10.42
CA GLU A 69 12.14 0.32 11.37
C GLU A 69 11.12 -0.25 12.37
N VAL A 70 10.32 0.61 13.00
CA VAL A 70 9.26 0.20 13.94
C VAL A 70 8.22 -0.69 13.26
N PHE A 71 7.85 -0.38 12.02
CA PHE A 71 6.91 -1.21 11.27
C PHE A 71 7.49 -2.59 10.97
N LEU A 72 8.77 -2.67 10.55
CA LEU A 72 9.43 -3.95 10.28
C LEU A 72 9.60 -4.78 11.54
N GLU A 73 9.96 -4.17 12.66
CA GLU A 73 10.07 -4.89 13.94
C GLU A 73 8.72 -5.48 14.35
N LYS A 74 7.62 -4.74 14.19
CA LYS A 74 6.27 -5.24 14.48
C LYS A 74 5.76 -6.28 13.47
N ALA A 75 6.21 -6.22 12.21
CA ALA A 75 5.70 -7.07 11.14
C ALA A 75 6.45 -8.41 11.02
N LEU A 76 7.72 -8.45 11.40
CA LEU A 76 8.58 -9.64 11.28
C LEU A 76 8.80 -10.38 12.60
N ARG A 77 8.31 -9.82 13.71
CA ARG A 77 8.31 -10.46 15.03
C ARG A 77 7.02 -11.23 15.25
#